data_AF-A0A542I0X0-F1
#
_entry.id   AF-A0A542I0X0-F1
#
_cell.length_a   1.000
_cell.length_b   1.000
_cell.length_c   1.000
_cell.angle_alpha   90.00
_cell.angle_beta   90.00
_cell.angle_gamma   90.00
#
_symmetry.space_group_name_H-M   'P 1'
#
loop_
_entity.id
_entity.type
_entity.pdbx_description
1 polymer ?
#
loop_
_entity_poly.entity_id
_entity_poly.type
_entity_poly.pdbx_seq_one_letter_code
_entity_poly.pdbx_strand_id
1 'polypeptide(L)'
;MDEFAQPLEQAQATCEAMQESGITLSAVWMRYFSFTGAAGEYEIDAYLNGSLELPAPERDLVAHAVNELIKELPPRRMAPYSPNGKKPTHGPDAKHDGAHDGTKGQPLGKSPDGSPDKK
;
A
#
# COMPACT_ATOMS: atom_id res chain seq x y z
N MET A 1 -15.62 21.76 1.81
CA MET A 1 -15.59 20.60 2.74
C MET A 1 -16.28 19.48 2.00
N ASP A 2 -15.50 18.79 1.20
CA ASP A 2 -15.94 17.64 0.41
C ASP A 2 -15.91 16.40 1.31
N GLU A 3 -16.82 16.37 2.29
CA GLU A 3 -16.94 15.29 3.30
C GLU A 3 -18.05 14.30 2.89
N PHE A 4 -18.23 14.12 1.58
CA PHE A 4 -19.17 13.19 0.96
C PHE A 4 -18.48 12.37 -0.13
N ALA A 5 -17.16 12.16 -0.04
CA ALA A 5 -16.43 11.29 -0.96
C ALA A 5 -17.21 9.98 -1.12
N GLN A 6 -17.66 9.77 -2.34
CA GLN A 6 -18.98 9.21 -2.61
C GLN A 6 -19.02 7.74 -2.18
N PRO A 7 -20.15 7.22 -1.63
CA PRO A 7 -20.28 5.80 -1.25
C PRO A 7 -19.79 4.81 -2.31
N LEU A 8 -19.85 5.21 -3.58
CA LEU A 8 -19.34 4.49 -4.73
C LEU A 8 -17.80 4.41 -4.80
N GLU A 9 -17.07 5.45 -4.40
CA GLU A 9 -15.60 5.46 -4.41
C GLU A 9 -15.04 4.41 -3.44
N GLN A 10 -15.64 4.30 -2.25
CA GLN A 10 -15.28 3.27 -1.27
C GLN A 10 -15.59 1.86 -1.79
N ALA A 11 -16.75 1.68 -2.45
CA ALA A 11 -17.12 0.39 -3.03
C ALA A 11 -16.14 -0.03 -4.12
N GLN A 12 -15.76 0.90 -5.00
CA GLN A 12 -14.81 0.68 -6.08
C GLN A 12 -13.41 0.33 -5.55
N ALA A 13 -12.89 1.09 -4.60
CA ALA A 13 -11.60 0.80 -3.98
C ALA A 13 -11.59 -0.56 -3.26
N THR A 14 -12.69 -0.90 -2.58
CA THR A 14 -12.84 -2.21 -1.92
C THR A 14 -12.88 -3.35 -2.93
N CYS A 15 -13.61 -3.17 -4.03
CA CYS A 15 -13.70 -4.14 -5.13
C CYS A 15 -12.35 -4.33 -5.83
N GLU A 16 -11.59 -3.25 -6.06
CA GLU A 16 -10.23 -3.31 -6.60
C GLU A 16 -9.30 -4.10 -5.69
N ALA A 17 -9.31 -3.81 -4.39
CA ALA A 17 -8.52 -4.54 -3.40
C ALA A 17 -8.84 -6.05 -3.39
N MET A 18 -10.11 -6.44 -3.52
CA MET A 18 -10.54 -7.83 -3.65
C MET A 18 -9.98 -8.49 -4.91
N GLN A 19 -10.08 -7.82 -6.06
CA GLN A 19 -9.59 -8.32 -7.34
C GLN A 19 -8.08 -8.51 -7.33
N GLU A 20 -7.34 -7.53 -6.81
CA GLU A 20 -5.89 -7.60 -6.73
C GLU A 20 -5.39 -8.70 -5.78
N SER A 21 -6.10 -8.93 -4.68
CA SER A 21 -5.74 -9.94 -3.68
C SER A 21 -6.25 -11.35 -4.02
N GLY A 22 -7.13 -11.48 -5.02
CA GLY A 22 -7.79 -12.74 -5.37
C GLY A 22 -8.78 -13.21 -4.31
N ILE A 23 -9.28 -12.31 -3.47
CA ILE A 23 -10.26 -12.62 -2.43
C ILE A 23 -11.65 -12.75 -3.05
N THR A 24 -12.35 -13.84 -2.74
CA THR A 24 -13.70 -14.09 -3.24
C THR A 24 -14.76 -13.37 -2.42
N LEU A 25 -15.88 -13.02 -3.06
CA LEU A 25 -17.06 -12.44 -2.39
C LEU A 25 -17.50 -13.28 -1.18
N SER A 26 -17.59 -14.60 -1.34
CA SER A 26 -18.02 -15.51 -0.28
C SER A 26 -17.10 -15.45 0.95
N ALA A 27 -15.79 -15.34 0.74
CA ALA A 27 -14.84 -15.17 1.84
C ALA A 27 -15.04 -13.83 2.57
N VAL A 28 -15.26 -12.74 1.82
CA VAL A 28 -15.57 -11.43 2.40
C VAL A 28 -16.86 -11.48 3.19
N TRP A 29 -17.94 -12.04 2.62
CA TRP A 29 -19.22 -12.16 3.29
C TRP A 29 -19.13 -12.96 4.59
N MET A 30 -18.45 -14.12 4.58
CA MET A 30 -18.24 -14.92 5.80
C MET A 30 -17.46 -14.16 6.87
N ARG A 31 -16.43 -13.39 6.47
CA ARG A 31 -15.63 -12.58 7.38
C ARG A 31 -16.43 -11.41 7.95
N TYR A 32 -17.16 -10.69 7.10
CA TYR A 32 -18.07 -9.59 7.43
C TYR A 32 -19.19 -10.04 8.38
N PHE A 33 -19.81 -11.19 8.12
CA PHE A 33 -20.85 -11.78 8.97
C PHE A 33 -20.32 -12.07 10.37
N SER A 34 -19.06 -12.49 10.50
CA SER A 34 -18.41 -12.70 11.79
C SER A 34 -18.28 -11.40 12.62
N PHE A 35 -18.33 -10.23 11.98
CA PHE A 35 -18.33 -8.92 12.63
C PHE A 35 -19.74 -8.37 12.88
N THR A 36 -20.75 -9.25 12.89
CA THR A 36 -22.17 -8.90 13.08
C THR A 36 -22.76 -8.03 11.96
N GLY A 37 -22.20 -8.11 10.76
CA GLY A 37 -22.75 -7.46 9.58
C GLY A 37 -24.16 -7.95 9.25
N ALA A 38 -25.07 -7.02 8.93
CA ALA A 38 -26.49 -7.31 8.73
C ALA A 38 -26.87 -7.62 7.26
N ALA A 39 -26.01 -7.28 6.30
CA ALA A 39 -26.26 -7.48 4.87
C ALA A 39 -26.00 -8.92 4.42
N GLY A 40 -26.81 -9.40 3.47
CA GLY A 40 -26.59 -10.67 2.78
C GLY A 40 -25.45 -10.60 1.75
N GLU A 41 -24.98 -11.77 1.32
CA GLU A 41 -23.93 -11.89 0.29
C GLU A 41 -24.28 -11.15 -1.00
N TYR A 42 -25.55 -11.25 -1.45
CA TYR A 42 -26.05 -10.55 -2.64
C TYR A 42 -26.13 -9.03 -2.47
N GLU A 43 -26.37 -8.53 -1.25
CA GLU A 43 -26.39 -7.09 -0.99
C GLU A 43 -24.97 -6.53 -1.01
N ILE A 44 -23.99 -7.28 -0.50
CA ILE A 44 -22.58 -6.93 -0.61
C ILE A 44 -22.13 -6.95 -2.07
N ASP A 45 -22.55 -7.96 -2.86
CA ASP A 45 -22.28 -7.99 -4.30
C ASP A 45 -22.86 -6.75 -5.02
N ALA A 46 -24.13 -6.45 -4.78
CA ALA A 46 -24.79 -5.29 -5.38
C ALA A 46 -24.12 -3.98 -4.96
N TYR A 47 -23.65 -3.89 -3.71
CA TYR A 47 -22.88 -2.75 -3.22
C TYR A 47 -21.55 -2.59 -3.94
N LEU A 48 -20.75 -3.65 -4.06
CA LEU A 48 -19.45 -3.62 -4.72
C LEU A 48 -19.56 -3.30 -6.22
N ASN A 49 -20.68 -3.68 -6.85
CA ASN A 49 -20.99 -3.34 -8.24
C ASN A 49 -21.66 -1.96 -8.40
N GLY A 50 -21.88 -1.21 -7.31
CA GLY A 50 -22.51 0.11 -7.34
C GLY A 50 -24.01 0.10 -7.65
N SER A 51 -24.66 -1.06 -7.59
CA SER A 51 -26.11 -1.24 -7.82
C SER A 51 -26.95 -1.07 -6.53
N LEU A 52 -26.31 -1.06 -5.36
CA LEU A 52 -26.93 -0.85 -4.05
C LEU A 52 -26.05 0.08 -3.21
N GLU A 53 -26.66 0.94 -2.40
CA GLU A 53 -25.93 1.71 -1.38
C GLU A 53 -26.15 1.09 0.01
N LEU A 54 -25.07 0.59 0.62
CA LEU A 54 -25.10 0.17 2.01
C LEU A 54 -24.91 1.36 2.96
N PRO A 55 -25.47 1.30 4.19
CA PRO A 55 -25.16 2.27 5.24
C PRO A 55 -23.65 2.37 5.51
N ALA A 56 -23.17 3.55 5.88
CA ALA A 56 -21.76 3.78 6.20
C ALA A 56 -21.11 2.71 7.10
N PRO A 57 -21.70 2.33 8.26
CA PRO A 57 -21.09 1.30 9.12
C PRO A 57 -20.97 -0.05 8.43
N GLU A 58 -21.91 -0.40 7.55
CA GLU A 58 -21.87 -1.68 6.83
C GLU A 58 -20.79 -1.66 5.75
N ARG A 59 -20.62 -0.53 5.04
CA ARG A 59 -19.52 -0.36 4.06
C ARG A 59 -18.15 -0.49 4.72
N ASP A 60 -18.00 0.14 5.90
CA ASP A 60 -16.76 0.07 6.67
C ASP A 60 -16.47 -1.35 7.16
N LEU A 61 -17.50 -2.10 7.56
CA LEU A 61 -17.34 -3.51 7.93
C LEU A 61 -16.92 -4.39 6.73
N VAL A 62 -17.47 -4.14 5.54
CA VAL A 62 -17.06 -4.85 4.31
C VAL A 62 -15.59 -4.54 4.00
N ALA A 63 -15.20 -3.28 4.02
CA ALA A 63 -13.81 -2.87 3.82
C ALA A 63 -12.89 -3.46 4.89
N HIS A 64 -13.33 -3.50 6.15
CA HIS A 64 -12.58 -4.11 7.25
C HIS A 64 -12.37 -5.61 7.02
N ALA A 65 -13.42 -6.33 6.61
CA ALA A 65 -13.33 -7.75 6.28
C ALA A 65 -12.33 -8.04 5.15
N VAL A 66 -12.36 -7.24 4.07
CA VAL A 66 -11.37 -7.34 2.99
C VAL A 66 -9.96 -7.10 3.51
N ASN A 67 -9.75 -6.05 4.31
CA ASN A 67 -8.45 -5.72 4.85
C ASN A 67 -7.88 -6.81 5.77
N GLU A 68 -8.71 -7.42 6.63
CA GLU A 68 -8.27 -8.52 7.48
C GLU A 68 -7.88 -9.75 6.65
N LEU A 69 -8.66 -10.09 5.63
CA LEU A 69 -8.32 -11.20 4.72
C LEU A 69 -7.01 -10.93 3.93
N ILE A 70 -6.76 -9.68 3.51
CA ILE A 70 -5.50 -9.30 2.85
C ILE A 70 -4.30 -9.47 3.78
N LYS A 71 -4.44 -9.12 5.08
CA LYS A 71 -3.36 -9.27 6.07
C LYS A 71 -2.96 -10.72 6.32
N GLU A 72 -3.89 -11.65 6.11
CA GLU A 72 -3.64 -13.09 6.24
C GLU A 72 -2.89 -13.67 5.03
N LEU A 73 -2.82 -12.95 3.90
CA LEU A 73 -2.09 -13.40 2.72
C LEU A 73 -0.58 -13.30 2.94
N PRO A 74 0.20 -14.27 2.45
CA PRO A 74 1.65 -14.16 2.45
C PRO A 74 2.08 -12.93 1.63
N PRO A 75 3.17 -12.24 2.01
CA PRO A 75 3.69 -11.11 1.25
C PRO A 75 3.86 -11.50 -0.22
N ARG A 76 3.39 -10.64 -1.12
CA ARG A 76 3.61 -10.84 -2.56
C ARG A 76 5.11 -10.99 -2.81
N ARG A 77 5.48 -11.99 -3.62
CA ARG A 77 6.89 -12.22 -3.97
C ARG A 77 7.45 -10.97 -4.63
N MET A 78 8.51 -10.42 -4.05
CA MET A 78 9.26 -9.33 -4.66
C MET A 78 10.14 -9.91 -5.77
N ALA A 79 10.28 -9.16 -6.87
CA ALA A 79 11.20 -9.53 -7.93
C ALA A 79 12.64 -9.56 -7.39
N PRO A 80 13.46 -10.57 -7.74
CA PRO A 80 14.85 -10.63 -7.31
C PRO A 80 15.63 -9.46 -7.93
N TYR A 81 16.49 -8.82 -7.14
CA TYR A 81 17.42 -7.82 -7.65
C TYR A 81 18.51 -8.51 -8.49
N SER A 82 18.95 -7.83 -9.56
CA SER A 82 20.16 -8.24 -10.28
C SER A 82 21.36 -8.21 -9.32
N PRO A 83 22.22 -9.25 -9.29
CA PRO A 83 23.30 -9.40 -8.31
C PRO A 83 24.36 -8.28 -8.33
N ASN A 84 24.31 -7.38 -9.32
CA ASN A 84 25.26 -6.26 -9.48
C ASN A 84 24.65 -4.85 -9.33
N GLY A 85 23.42 -4.71 -8.82
CA GLY A 85 22.76 -3.40 -8.67
C GLY A 85 22.65 -2.96 -7.21
N LYS A 86 23.22 -1.80 -6.87
CA LYS A 86 23.08 -1.10 -5.58
C LYS A 86 21.66 -1.23 -5.02
N LYS A 87 21.53 -1.59 -3.74
CA LYS A 87 20.24 -1.68 -3.04
C LYS A 87 19.45 -0.38 -3.29
N PRO A 88 18.22 -0.42 -3.79
CA PRO A 88 17.39 0.77 -3.85
C PRO A 88 17.08 1.19 -2.41
N THR A 89 17.63 2.34 -2.02
CA THR A 89 17.29 3.04 -0.79
C THR A 89 15.92 3.69 -1.00
N HIS A 90 14.88 3.12 -0.41
CA HIS A 90 13.54 3.70 -0.32
C HIS A 90 13.10 3.53 1.14
N GLY A 91 12.89 4.55 1.99
CA GLY A 91 12.95 6.02 1.89
C GLY A 91 13.25 6.60 3.31
N PRO A 92 12.75 7.79 3.74
CA PRO A 92 11.70 8.61 3.14
C PRO A 92 12.16 10.03 2.73
N ASP A 93 11.54 10.53 1.66
CA ASP A 93 11.47 11.94 1.33
C ASP A 93 10.75 12.71 2.45
N ALA A 94 11.54 13.30 3.34
CA ALA A 94 11.10 14.38 4.20
C ALA A 94 11.67 15.70 3.64
N LYS A 95 10.76 16.47 3.04
CA LYS A 95 10.80 17.92 2.85
C LYS A 95 11.71 18.49 1.75
N HIS A 96 11.02 18.74 0.63
CA HIS A 96 11.22 19.87 -0.26
C HIS A 96 11.23 21.19 0.54
N ASP A 97 12.40 21.81 0.67
CA ASP A 97 12.52 23.25 0.93
C ASP A 97 13.82 23.76 0.32
N GLY A 98 13.70 24.84 -0.45
CA GLY A 98 14.70 25.30 -1.40
C GLY A 98 15.92 25.98 -0.77
N ALA A 99 17.00 25.99 -1.55
CA ALA A 99 17.91 27.12 -1.78
C ALA A 99 19.16 26.59 -2.47
N HIS A 100 19.22 26.70 -3.80
CA HIS A 100 20.49 26.68 -4.50
C HIS A 100 21.06 28.10 -4.46
N ASP A 101 21.86 28.40 -3.45
CA ASP A 101 22.86 29.47 -3.52
C ASP A 101 24.23 28.82 -3.72
N GLY A 102 24.96 29.34 -4.70
CA GLY A 102 26.17 28.72 -5.22
C GLY A 102 27.38 28.97 -4.33
N THR A 103 28.32 28.03 -4.31
CA THR A 103 29.74 28.43 -4.27
C THR A 103 30.67 27.29 -4.72
N LYS A 104 31.54 27.68 -5.65
CA LYS A 104 32.71 26.93 -6.14
C LYS A 104 33.61 26.45 -5.00
N GLY A 105 34.27 25.30 -5.20
CA GLY A 105 35.50 24.97 -4.45
C GLY A 105 36.00 23.55 -4.64
N GLN A 106 36.67 23.27 -5.76
CA GLN A 106 37.84 22.35 -5.73
C GLN A 106 39.05 23.21 -5.35
N PRO A 107 40.01 22.72 -4.54
CA PRO A 107 41.00 21.81 -5.12
C PRO A 107 41.57 20.70 -4.20
N LEU A 108 42.08 19.69 -4.91
CA LEU A 108 43.19 18.80 -4.65
C LEU A 108 44.13 19.15 -3.46
N GLY A 109 44.34 18.18 -2.56
CA GLY A 109 45.31 18.22 -1.45
C GLY A 109 45.94 16.86 -1.16
N LYS A 110 47.06 16.58 -1.84
CA LYS A 110 48.24 15.75 -1.53
C LYS A 110 48.35 14.97 -0.18
N SER A 111 48.57 13.64 -0.32
CA SER A 111 49.53 12.66 0.29
C SER A 111 50.14 12.87 1.72
N PRO A 112 50.89 11.91 2.35
CA PRO A 112 51.30 10.54 1.95
C PRO A 112 51.30 9.45 3.09
N ASP A 113 51.76 8.24 2.71
CA ASP A 113 52.64 7.29 3.44
C ASP A 113 52.10 6.28 4.47
N GLY A 114 52.58 5.03 4.36
CA GLY A 114 52.45 4.00 5.39
C GLY A 114 52.43 2.54 4.90
N SER A 115 53.55 2.03 4.38
CA SER A 115 53.92 0.59 4.29
C SER A 115 53.87 -0.11 5.68
N PRO A 116 54.02 -1.46 5.86
CA PRO A 116 54.84 -2.38 5.06
C PRO A 116 54.36 -3.86 4.88
N ASP A 117 55.12 -4.53 4.01
CA ASP A 117 55.48 -5.94 3.83
C ASP A 117 55.14 -7.02 4.88
N LYS A 118 54.92 -8.25 4.38
CA LYS A 118 55.71 -9.49 4.64
C LYS A 118 55.11 -10.66 3.83
N LYS A 119 55.81 -11.12 2.79
CA LYS A 119 56.76 -12.26 2.75
C LYS A 119 56.07 -13.63 2.70
#